data_AF-A0A497F3E6-F1
#
_entry.id   AF-A0A497F3E6-F1
#
_cell.length_a   1.000
_cell.length_b   1.000
_cell.length_c   1.000
_cell.angle_alpha   90.00
_cell.angle_beta   90.00
_cell.angle_gamma   90.00
#
_symmetry.space_group_name_H-M   'P 1'
#
loop_
_entity.id
_entity.type
_entity.pdbx_description
1 polymer ?
#
loop_
_entity_poly.entity_id
_entity_poly.type
_entity_poly.pdbx_seq_one_letter_code
_entity_poly.pdbx_strand_id
1 'polypeptide(L)'
;MYIFLLVVTTVKGATMPTLSQLIEISDSAEPIPSYVTEDEKYLYAVLNFGGNPNNQGRIVKIDLTQSPPSLTALLTHSRLAMWQQVYLKEKNKLYAFGELDDENGTQRAGVAIADLSNDTAQIVYHPNTGDCNEFIGVAYDEKTKQFIVGERKGGGVTTGSNYPNGGGLWTIPLEDILNPSAWNRVHEFSPLPNESVNPSVFKIAIVGDQVFVILKGDSIARLVKASISDLTTWETIEDLDIATGIEKWGKRIAYVSKDPNTGNAVLKYSDDGGATWNTIDLGASPSTLSDLAMPVIMPILYGKYAIVVAQHSQGAKVLLVDIDGGSVSQIDTMTNPYCPHNVGTQRNDKVFIGNSASQSPGYIYQLSFDTRYVIAIALSKTNPAPGETITITATLKDANGNPVSDAEIEFYVITAKVDDRHYGDLIGTAKTDANGNASVQYTIPSTLKQGDVVVFRAVYKG
;
A
#
# COMPACT_ATOMS: atom_id res chain seq x y z
N MET A 1 11.43 -17.87 29.33
CA MET A 1 11.62 -17.30 27.98
C MET A 1 10.24 -17.26 27.35
N TYR A 2 9.82 -16.19 26.69
CA TYR A 2 8.52 -16.20 26.01
C TYR A 2 8.79 -16.17 24.52
N ILE A 3 8.19 -17.08 23.76
CA ILE A 3 8.29 -17.13 22.31
C ILE A 3 6.91 -16.75 21.75
N PHE A 4 6.89 -15.76 20.87
CA PHE A 4 5.69 -15.33 20.15
C PHE A 4 5.73 -15.83 18.70
N LEU A 5 4.54 -16.06 18.16
CA LEU A 5 4.29 -16.69 16.87
C LEU A 5 3.77 -15.65 15.86
N LEU A 6 4.37 -15.59 14.68
CA LEU A 6 3.82 -14.83 13.55
C LEU A 6 3.51 -15.78 12.39
N VAL A 7 2.23 -15.84 12.02
CA VAL A 7 1.70 -16.61 10.88
C VAL A 7 1.59 -15.68 9.67
N VAL A 8 2.15 -16.07 8.53
CA VAL A 8 2.01 -15.33 7.27
C VAL A 8 1.27 -16.20 6.26
N THR A 9 0.03 -15.82 5.96
CA THR A 9 -0.82 -16.37 4.91
C THR A 9 -0.28 -15.96 3.53
N THR A 10 -0.15 -16.90 2.61
CA THR A 10 0.11 -16.64 1.17
C THR A 10 -0.94 -17.34 0.31
N VAL A 11 -1.07 -16.88 -0.93
CA VAL A 11 -2.20 -17.19 -1.81
C VAL A 11 -1.66 -17.65 -3.15
N LYS A 12 -1.86 -18.94 -3.43
CA LYS A 12 -1.73 -19.49 -4.78
C LYS A 12 -3.00 -19.18 -5.56
N GLY A 13 -2.99 -19.42 -6.86
CA GLY A 13 -4.21 -19.59 -7.65
C GLY A 13 -3.89 -20.56 -8.78
N ALA A 14 -4.47 -21.76 -8.74
CA ALA A 14 -4.55 -22.63 -9.93
C ALA A 14 -5.74 -22.23 -10.83
N THR A 15 -6.64 -21.41 -10.29
CA THR A 15 -7.77 -20.78 -10.96
C THR A 15 -7.57 -19.26 -10.96
N MET A 16 -8.03 -18.61 -12.03
CA MET A 16 -8.00 -17.15 -12.13
C MET A 16 -8.83 -16.54 -10.98
N PRO A 17 -8.34 -15.47 -10.33
CA PRO A 17 -9.11 -14.80 -9.29
C PRO A 17 -10.39 -14.20 -9.88
N THR A 18 -11.42 -14.07 -9.05
CA THR A 18 -12.73 -13.56 -9.45
C THR A 18 -12.91 -12.11 -9.00
N LEU A 19 -13.28 -11.24 -9.93
CA LEU A 19 -13.62 -9.84 -9.64
C LEU A 19 -15.14 -9.71 -9.48
N SER A 20 -15.60 -9.10 -8.39
CA SER A 20 -17.01 -8.80 -8.19
C SER A 20 -17.21 -7.38 -7.66
N GLN A 21 -18.32 -6.73 -8.06
CA GLN A 21 -18.74 -5.48 -7.44
C GLN A 21 -19.23 -5.79 -6.02
N LEU A 22 -18.58 -5.20 -5.02
CA LEU A 22 -18.91 -5.40 -3.60
C LEU A 22 -20.03 -4.45 -3.15
N ILE A 23 -19.90 -3.17 -3.49
CA ILE A 23 -20.86 -2.12 -3.10
C ILE A 23 -20.86 -0.97 -4.11
N GLU A 24 -22.06 -0.45 -4.37
CA GLU A 24 -22.29 0.83 -5.07
C GLU A 24 -22.47 1.94 -4.05
N ILE A 25 -21.84 3.10 -4.30
CA ILE A 25 -21.93 4.28 -3.44
C ILE A 25 -22.57 5.41 -4.23
N SER A 26 -23.87 5.57 -4.03
CA SER A 26 -24.72 6.44 -4.87
C SER A 26 -24.43 7.93 -4.74
N ASP A 27 -23.83 8.37 -3.64
CA ASP A 27 -23.62 9.78 -3.29
C ASP A 27 -22.12 10.18 -3.22
N SER A 28 -21.22 9.36 -3.73
CA SER A 28 -19.80 9.71 -3.90
C SER A 28 -19.27 9.05 -5.16
N ALA A 29 -18.43 9.77 -5.91
CA ALA A 29 -17.83 9.23 -7.13
C ALA A 29 -16.42 8.65 -6.89
N GLU A 30 -15.88 8.76 -5.68
CA GLU A 30 -14.46 8.52 -5.39
C GLU A 30 -14.25 7.70 -4.10
N PRO A 31 -14.63 6.42 -4.09
CA PRO A 31 -14.32 5.52 -2.98
C PRO A 31 -12.87 5.05 -3.01
N ILE A 32 -12.21 5.11 -1.86
CA ILE A 32 -10.84 4.65 -1.65
C ILE A 32 -10.85 3.62 -0.51
N PRO A 33 -10.81 2.31 -0.82
CA PRO A 33 -10.65 1.26 0.18
C PRO A 33 -9.32 1.41 0.91
N SER A 34 -9.35 1.47 2.24
CA SER A 34 -8.16 1.82 3.04
C SER A 34 -7.63 0.66 3.88
N TYR A 35 -8.50 -0.02 4.63
CA TYR A 35 -8.08 -1.09 5.54
C TYR A 35 -9.19 -2.10 5.81
N VAL A 36 -8.85 -3.39 5.86
CA VAL A 36 -9.77 -4.48 6.21
C VAL A 36 -9.34 -5.11 7.53
N THR A 37 -10.29 -5.31 8.45
CA THR A 37 -10.02 -5.85 9.78
C THR A 37 -9.48 -7.27 9.73
N GLU A 38 -8.82 -7.69 10.82
CA GLU A 38 -8.18 -9.00 10.87
C GLU A 38 -9.15 -10.17 10.74
N ASP A 39 -10.37 -9.99 11.22
CA ASP A 39 -11.48 -10.92 11.12
C ASP A 39 -12.30 -10.77 9.82
N GLU A 40 -11.87 -9.89 8.91
CA GLU A 40 -12.50 -9.59 7.62
C GLU A 40 -13.96 -9.14 7.70
N LYS A 41 -14.42 -8.68 8.87
CA LYS A 41 -15.80 -8.21 9.03
C LYS A 41 -16.01 -6.79 8.57
N TYR A 42 -14.97 -5.95 8.64
CA TYR A 42 -15.10 -4.54 8.33
C TYR A 42 -14.05 -4.09 7.31
N LEU A 43 -14.50 -3.32 6.32
CA LEU A 43 -13.66 -2.52 5.44
C LEU A 43 -13.82 -1.05 5.81
N TYR A 44 -12.72 -0.38 6.12
CA TYR A 44 -12.68 1.08 6.26
C TYR A 44 -12.28 1.69 4.93
N ALA A 45 -12.98 2.76 4.55
CA ALA A 45 -12.74 3.47 3.31
C ALA A 45 -12.84 4.98 3.51
N VAL A 46 -12.21 5.73 2.62
CA VAL A 46 -12.46 7.15 2.42
C VAL A 46 -13.41 7.30 1.24
N LEU A 47 -14.42 8.15 1.38
CA LEU A 47 -15.27 8.59 0.28
C LEU A 47 -14.95 10.07 0.07
N ASN A 48 -14.18 10.40 -0.96
CA ASN A 48 -13.86 11.80 -1.24
C ASN A 48 -15.15 12.56 -1.61
N PHE A 49 -15.12 13.88 -1.39
CA PHE A 49 -16.22 14.76 -1.74
C PHE A 49 -16.52 14.81 -3.25
N GLY A 50 -15.57 14.39 -4.10
CA GLY A 50 -15.72 14.35 -5.55
C GLY A 50 -17.01 13.67 -5.99
N GLY A 51 -17.82 14.39 -6.76
CA GLY A 51 -19.13 13.94 -7.24
C GLY A 51 -20.23 13.81 -6.18
N ASN A 52 -19.98 14.19 -4.91
CA ASN A 52 -21.02 14.26 -3.88
C ASN A 52 -21.86 15.53 -4.06
N PRO A 53 -23.21 15.43 -4.15
CA PRO A 53 -24.09 16.60 -4.36
C PRO A 53 -24.06 17.62 -3.21
N ASN A 54 -23.66 17.20 -2.01
CA ASN A 54 -23.54 18.05 -0.82
C ASN A 54 -22.12 18.57 -0.60
N ASN A 55 -21.18 18.25 -1.49
CA ASN A 55 -19.78 18.66 -1.38
C ASN A 55 -19.10 18.22 -0.07
N GLN A 56 -19.45 17.03 0.42
CA GLN A 56 -18.94 16.43 1.66
C GLN A 56 -18.17 15.13 1.39
N GLY A 57 -17.01 14.98 2.02
CA GLY A 57 -16.28 13.71 2.08
C GLY A 57 -16.48 13.00 3.41
N ARG A 58 -16.20 11.69 3.45
CA ARG A 58 -16.43 10.83 4.62
C ARG A 58 -15.30 9.84 4.86
N ILE A 59 -15.05 9.51 6.13
CA ILE A 59 -14.42 8.24 6.52
C ILE A 59 -15.54 7.31 6.93
N VAL A 60 -15.53 6.09 6.40
CA VAL A 60 -16.63 5.14 6.57
C VAL A 60 -16.12 3.77 7.00
N LYS A 61 -16.96 3.08 7.77
CA LYS A 61 -16.84 1.67 8.11
C LYS A 61 -17.91 0.90 7.36
N ILE A 62 -17.51 -0.11 6.60
CA ILE A 62 -18.37 -0.95 5.78
C ILE A 62 -18.44 -2.34 6.43
N ASP A 63 -19.64 -2.79 6.79
CA ASP A 63 -19.88 -4.13 7.35
C ASP A 63 -20.02 -5.17 6.23
N LEU A 64 -18.96 -5.96 6.07
CA LEU A 64 -18.85 -7.02 5.05
C LEU A 64 -19.65 -8.28 5.40
N THR A 65 -20.22 -8.36 6.62
CA THR A 65 -21.05 -9.51 7.02
C THR A 65 -22.50 -9.39 6.56
N GLN A 66 -22.88 -8.22 6.05
CA GLN A 66 -24.23 -7.94 5.55
C GLN A 66 -24.30 -8.07 4.03
N SER A 67 -25.49 -8.39 3.51
CA SER A 67 -25.75 -8.50 2.07
C SER A 67 -27.00 -7.68 1.71
N PRO A 68 -26.86 -6.50 1.07
CA PRO A 68 -25.59 -5.85 0.70
C PRO A 68 -24.82 -5.34 1.93
N PRO A 69 -23.50 -5.08 1.80
CA PRO A 69 -22.73 -4.44 2.86
C PRO A 69 -23.34 -3.10 3.27
N SER A 70 -23.34 -2.79 4.57
CA SER A 70 -23.84 -1.51 5.09
C SER A 70 -22.70 -0.59 5.48
N LEU A 71 -22.98 0.72 5.49
CA LEU A 71 -21.95 1.76 5.60
C LEU A 71 -22.29 2.72 6.74
N THR A 72 -21.34 2.93 7.64
CA THR A 72 -21.44 3.83 8.79
C THR A 72 -20.38 4.92 8.65
N ALA A 73 -20.78 6.19 8.64
CA ALA A 73 -19.84 7.31 8.63
C ALA A 73 -19.23 7.49 10.03
N LEU A 74 -17.90 7.49 10.10
CA LEU A 74 -17.12 7.82 11.30
C LEU A 74 -16.81 9.33 11.34
N LEU A 75 -16.70 9.93 10.16
CA LEU A 75 -16.42 11.34 9.94
C LEU A 75 -17.14 11.79 8.68
N THR A 76 -17.71 12.99 8.74
CA THR A 76 -18.21 13.72 7.56
C THR A 76 -17.67 15.13 7.64
N HIS A 77 -17.12 15.65 6.54
CA HIS A 77 -16.54 16.99 6.52
C HIS A 77 -16.69 17.64 5.14
N SER A 78 -16.82 18.98 5.12
CA SER A 78 -16.83 19.76 3.88
C SER A 78 -15.54 19.57 3.10
N ARG A 79 -15.67 19.32 1.79
CA ARG A 79 -14.56 19.20 0.82
C ARG A 79 -13.42 18.29 1.27
N LEU A 80 -13.75 17.24 2.02
CA LEU A 80 -12.77 16.25 2.45
C LEU A 80 -12.39 15.34 1.28
N ALA A 81 -11.12 15.39 0.89
CA ALA A 81 -10.51 14.46 -0.07
C ALA A 81 -9.23 13.91 0.54
N MET A 82 -9.23 12.62 0.90
CA MET A 82 -8.09 11.95 1.53
C MET A 82 -7.55 10.88 0.59
N TRP A 83 -6.48 11.20 -0.11
CA TRP A 83 -5.96 10.41 -1.23
C TRP A 83 -5.15 9.20 -0.82
N GLN A 84 -4.50 9.26 0.34
CA GLN A 84 -3.68 8.17 0.84
C GLN A 84 -3.95 7.86 2.30
N GLN A 85 -3.80 6.58 2.67
CA GLN A 85 -4.07 6.14 4.02
C GLN A 85 -3.00 5.17 4.51
N VAL A 86 -2.69 5.26 5.80
CA VAL A 86 -1.81 4.34 6.51
C VAL A 86 -2.55 3.79 7.72
N TYR A 87 -2.67 2.47 7.81
CA TYR A 87 -3.13 1.81 9.03
C TYR A 87 -1.93 1.41 9.89
N LEU A 88 -1.94 1.83 11.16
CA LEU A 88 -0.94 1.44 12.16
C LEU A 88 -1.55 0.48 13.17
N LYS A 89 -1.15 -0.80 13.09
CA LYS A 89 -1.69 -1.88 13.92
C LYS A 89 -1.45 -1.64 15.41
N GLU A 90 -0.28 -1.14 15.77
CA GLU A 90 0.12 -0.86 17.15
C GLU A 90 -0.69 0.27 17.80
N LYS A 91 -1.31 1.13 17.00
CA LYS A 91 -2.23 2.18 17.46
C LYS A 91 -3.70 1.82 17.23
N ASN A 92 -3.96 0.77 16.45
CA ASN A 92 -5.27 0.46 15.88
C ASN A 92 -5.96 1.69 15.25
N LYS A 93 -5.19 2.47 14.49
CA LYS A 93 -5.63 3.74 13.89
C LYS A 93 -5.36 3.78 12.40
N LEU A 94 -6.30 4.36 11.66
CA LEU A 94 -6.17 4.71 10.26
C LEU A 94 -5.89 6.21 10.14
N TYR A 95 -4.78 6.57 9.48
CA TYR A 95 -4.38 7.94 9.20
C TYR A 95 -4.60 8.18 7.70
N ALA A 96 -5.54 9.05 7.36
CA ALA A 96 -5.88 9.40 5.99
C ALA A 96 -5.39 10.82 5.70
N PHE A 97 -4.55 11.00 4.69
CA PHE A 97 -3.89 12.25 4.33
C PHE A 97 -4.50 12.83 3.06
N GLY A 98 -4.66 14.14 3.03
CA GLY A 98 -5.42 14.81 1.99
C GLY A 98 -5.56 16.31 2.17
N GLU A 99 -6.71 16.81 1.74
CA GLU A 99 -7.20 18.15 1.98
C GLU A 99 -8.61 18.17 2.55
N LEU A 100 -8.94 19.29 3.19
CA LEU A 100 -10.29 19.60 3.65
C LEU A 100 -10.43 21.10 3.94
N ASP A 101 -11.66 21.60 4.04
CA ASP A 101 -11.89 22.98 4.47
C ASP A 101 -11.53 23.20 5.95
N ASP A 102 -10.94 24.35 6.30
CA ASP A 102 -10.92 24.84 7.66
C ASP A 102 -12.25 25.50 8.06
N GLU A 103 -12.33 26.02 9.28
CA GLU A 103 -13.52 26.72 9.81
C GLU A 103 -13.93 27.96 8.99
N ASN A 104 -13.03 28.49 8.15
CA ASN A 104 -13.28 29.62 7.26
C ASN A 104 -13.55 29.19 5.81
N GLY A 105 -13.62 27.88 5.54
CA GLY A 105 -13.82 27.35 4.18
C GLY A 105 -12.56 27.38 3.31
N THR A 106 -11.37 27.54 3.90
CA THR A 106 -10.10 27.48 3.16
C THR A 106 -9.63 26.03 3.13
N GLN A 107 -9.34 25.49 1.94
CA GLN A 107 -8.75 24.15 1.84
C GLN A 107 -7.34 24.11 2.43
N ARG A 108 -7.13 23.18 3.35
CA ARG A 108 -5.85 22.95 4.03
C ARG A 108 -5.41 21.51 3.81
N ALA A 109 -4.11 21.33 3.69
CA ALA A 109 -3.50 20.01 3.81
C ALA A 109 -3.75 19.46 5.22
N GLY A 110 -4.15 18.20 5.33
CA GLY A 110 -4.51 17.65 6.62
C GLY A 110 -4.50 16.13 6.69
N VAL A 111 -4.77 15.67 7.90
CA VAL A 111 -4.89 14.26 8.27
C VAL A 111 -6.20 14.05 9.02
N ALA A 112 -6.98 13.08 8.56
CA ALA A 112 -8.10 12.53 9.29
C ALA A 112 -7.66 11.22 9.97
N ILE A 113 -7.89 11.12 11.28
CA ILE A 113 -7.39 10.03 12.14
C ILE A 113 -8.60 9.29 12.68
N ALA A 114 -8.82 8.05 12.23
CA ALA A 114 -9.87 7.18 12.73
C ALA A 114 -9.31 6.16 13.74
N ASP A 115 -9.86 6.15 14.95
CA ASP A 115 -9.60 5.14 15.98
C ASP A 115 -10.58 3.99 15.81
N LEU A 116 -10.05 2.85 15.39
CA LEU A 116 -10.87 1.69 15.03
C LEU A 116 -11.31 0.88 16.25
N SER A 117 -10.86 1.29 17.45
CA SER A 117 -11.20 0.62 18.72
C SER A 117 -12.56 1.09 19.25
N ASN A 118 -12.96 2.31 18.89
CA ASN A 118 -14.19 2.95 19.34
C ASN A 118 -14.97 3.65 18.21
N ASP A 119 -14.58 3.44 16.96
CA ASP A 119 -15.21 4.00 15.77
C ASP A 119 -15.32 5.53 15.81
N THR A 120 -14.32 6.22 16.38
CA THR A 120 -14.26 7.69 16.38
C THR A 120 -13.24 8.21 15.37
N ALA A 121 -13.43 9.44 14.91
CA ALA A 121 -12.47 10.09 14.02
C ALA A 121 -12.32 11.57 14.35
N GLN A 122 -11.12 12.11 14.11
CA GLN A 122 -10.80 13.53 14.28
C GLN A 122 -9.95 14.02 13.11
N ILE A 123 -9.85 15.34 12.93
CA ILE A 123 -9.06 15.95 11.87
C ILE A 123 -8.04 16.91 12.47
N VAL A 124 -6.88 16.95 11.83
CA VAL A 124 -5.85 17.98 12.05
C VAL A 124 -5.42 18.49 10.69
N TYR A 125 -5.30 19.80 10.54
CA TYR A 125 -4.87 20.43 9.30
C TYR A 125 -3.78 21.46 9.56
N HIS A 126 -2.97 21.72 8.54
CA HIS A 126 -1.89 22.69 8.64
C HIS A 126 -2.43 24.11 8.37
N PRO A 127 -2.27 25.07 9.28
CA PRO A 127 -2.92 26.39 9.16
C PRO A 127 -2.30 27.27 8.07
N ASN A 128 -1.11 26.94 7.57
CA ASN A 128 -0.37 27.74 6.59
C ASN A 128 -0.30 27.09 5.20
N THR A 129 -1.17 26.12 4.90
CA THR A 129 -1.28 25.46 3.58
C THR A 129 -2.52 25.93 2.83
N GLY A 130 -2.55 25.78 1.51
CA GLY A 130 -3.74 26.00 0.67
C GLY A 130 -4.11 24.75 -0.11
N ASP A 131 -5.04 24.89 -1.06
CA ASP A 131 -5.44 23.86 -2.05
C ASP A 131 -4.21 23.30 -2.81
N CYS A 132 -3.25 24.17 -3.15
CA CYS A 132 -2.00 23.77 -3.81
C CYS A 132 -1.09 22.84 -2.98
N ASN A 133 -1.37 22.66 -1.68
CA ASN A 133 -0.56 21.85 -0.77
C ASN A 133 -1.26 20.55 -0.35
N GLU A 134 -2.35 20.18 -1.03
CA GLU A 134 -3.07 18.92 -0.81
C GLU A 134 -2.10 17.72 -0.69
N PHE A 135 -2.24 16.94 0.39
CA PHE A 135 -1.41 15.75 0.58
C PHE A 135 -1.91 14.58 -0.26
N ILE A 136 -1.07 14.06 -1.16
CA ILE A 136 -1.47 13.04 -2.15
C ILE A 136 -0.59 11.79 -2.17
N GLY A 137 0.59 11.84 -1.55
CA GLY A 137 1.50 10.72 -1.40
C GLY A 137 1.84 10.51 0.07
N VAL A 138 1.87 9.28 0.57
CA VAL A 138 2.30 9.01 1.95
C VAL A 138 3.05 7.69 2.05
N ALA A 139 4.05 7.66 2.92
CA ALA A 139 4.59 6.44 3.49
C ALA A 139 4.86 6.65 4.97
N TYR A 140 4.83 5.58 5.75
CA TYR A 140 5.22 5.61 7.15
C TYR A 140 6.55 4.91 7.34
N ASP A 141 7.49 5.62 7.96
CA ASP A 141 8.77 5.07 8.38
C ASP A 141 8.63 4.49 9.78
N GLU A 142 8.66 3.17 9.86
CA GLU A 142 8.59 2.47 11.14
C GLU A 142 9.82 2.72 12.03
N LYS A 143 10.97 3.06 11.46
CA LYS A 143 12.23 3.26 12.18
C LYS A 143 12.23 4.54 12.98
N THR A 144 11.89 5.65 12.31
CA THR A 144 11.87 6.99 12.89
C THR A 144 10.50 7.40 13.41
N LYS A 145 9.47 6.55 13.21
CA LYS A 145 8.08 6.79 13.66
C LYS A 145 7.52 8.10 13.09
N GLN A 146 7.79 8.36 11.81
CA GLN A 146 7.29 9.54 11.11
C GLN A 146 6.61 9.16 9.80
N PHE A 147 5.64 9.97 9.40
CA PHE A 147 5.10 9.94 8.04
C PHE A 147 5.97 10.80 7.13
N ILE A 148 6.22 10.29 5.92
CA ILE A 148 6.73 11.07 4.79
C ILE A 148 5.53 11.36 3.91
N VAL A 149 5.23 12.64 3.70
CA VAL A 149 4.01 13.07 3.02
C VAL A 149 4.35 13.97 1.85
N GLY A 150 3.72 13.73 0.71
CA GLY A 150 3.92 14.45 -0.54
C GLY A 150 2.76 15.36 -0.89
N GLU A 151 3.06 16.57 -1.35
CA GLU A 151 2.07 17.53 -1.85
C GLU A 151 1.71 17.29 -3.32
N ARG A 152 0.53 17.77 -3.71
CA ARG A 152 0.14 17.94 -5.11
C ARG A 152 1.01 18.97 -5.83
N LYS A 153 1.07 18.83 -7.16
CA LYS A 153 1.68 19.81 -8.06
C LYS A 153 1.06 21.19 -7.88
N GLY A 154 1.80 22.23 -8.25
CA GLY A 154 1.30 23.60 -8.25
C GLY A 154 -0.04 23.73 -9.01
N GLY A 155 -0.91 24.59 -8.49
CA GLY A 155 -2.28 24.80 -8.99
C GLY A 155 -3.28 24.88 -7.83
N GLY A 156 -4.48 25.42 -8.10
CA GLY A 156 -5.47 25.66 -7.06
C GLY A 156 -5.36 27.03 -6.39
N VAL A 157 -6.18 27.26 -5.36
CA VAL A 157 -6.22 28.54 -4.64
C VAL A 157 -5.10 28.58 -3.58
N THR A 158 -4.14 29.50 -3.75
CA THR A 158 -3.02 29.69 -2.80
C THR A 158 -3.40 30.51 -1.56
N THR A 159 -4.69 30.84 -1.40
CA THR A 159 -5.17 31.70 -0.30
C THR A 159 -4.75 31.13 1.05
N GLY A 160 -4.02 31.94 1.82
CA GLY A 160 -3.55 31.56 3.14
C GLY A 160 -2.40 30.55 3.17
N SER A 161 -1.81 30.21 2.01
CA SER A 161 -0.64 29.34 1.93
C SER A 161 0.68 30.14 1.98
N ASN A 162 1.61 29.66 2.79
CA ASN A 162 3.02 30.10 2.75
C ASN A 162 3.86 29.32 1.73
N TYR A 163 3.24 28.37 1.01
CA TYR A 163 3.90 27.40 0.12
C TYR A 163 3.19 27.35 -1.25
N PRO A 164 3.20 28.43 -2.03
CA PRO A 164 2.30 28.59 -3.18
C PRO A 164 2.59 27.67 -4.37
N ASN A 165 3.76 27.01 -4.41
CA ASN A 165 4.20 26.24 -5.56
C ASN A 165 3.76 24.76 -5.54
N GLY A 166 3.28 24.25 -4.40
CA GLY A 166 3.06 22.81 -4.18
C GLY A 166 4.36 22.00 -4.30
N GLY A 167 4.24 20.69 -4.56
CA GLY A 167 5.37 19.78 -4.82
C GLY A 167 6.36 19.63 -3.66
N GLY A 168 5.93 19.97 -2.44
CA GLY A 168 6.68 19.78 -1.21
C GLY A 168 6.68 18.33 -0.73
N LEU A 169 7.74 17.99 0.00
CA LEU A 169 7.83 16.78 0.82
C LEU A 169 7.87 17.19 2.28
N TRP A 170 7.08 16.50 3.10
CA TRP A 170 6.95 16.74 4.53
C TRP A 170 7.38 15.52 5.33
N THR A 171 7.92 15.77 6.52
CA THR A 171 7.99 14.79 7.59
C THR A 171 7.06 15.19 8.73
N ILE A 172 6.28 14.21 9.21
CA ILE A 172 5.30 14.42 10.28
C ILE A 172 5.52 13.34 11.36
N PRO A 173 6.06 13.68 12.54
CA PRO A 173 6.22 12.72 13.62
C PRO A 173 4.88 12.15 14.06
N LEU A 174 4.80 10.83 14.27
CA LEU A 174 3.56 10.18 14.73
C LEU A 174 3.11 10.71 16.10
N GLU A 175 4.06 10.96 17.00
CA GLU A 175 3.77 11.47 18.35
C GLU A 175 3.23 12.91 18.34
N ASP A 176 3.63 13.69 17.34
CA ASP A 176 3.22 15.09 17.17
C ASP A 176 2.21 15.26 16.02
N ILE A 177 1.54 14.18 15.57
CA ILE A 177 0.57 14.22 14.47
C ILE A 177 -0.58 15.23 14.75
N LEU A 178 -0.86 15.52 16.01
CA LEU A 178 -1.88 16.49 16.43
C LEU A 178 -1.37 17.94 16.53
N ASN A 179 -0.07 18.17 16.38
CA ASN A 179 0.55 19.48 16.44
C ASN A 179 1.09 19.86 15.05
N PRO A 180 0.34 20.60 14.22
CA PRO A 180 0.79 20.96 12.88
C PRO A 180 2.04 21.83 12.86
N SER A 181 2.43 22.46 13.97
CA SER A 181 3.69 23.21 14.06
C SER A 181 4.93 22.30 14.06
N ALA A 182 4.77 20.99 14.31
CA ALA A 182 5.82 20.00 14.24
C ALA A 182 5.95 19.36 12.84
N TRP A 183 5.08 19.71 11.90
CA TRP A 183 5.11 19.19 10.54
C TRP A 183 6.14 19.97 9.75
N ASN A 184 7.17 19.28 9.26
CA ASN A 184 8.32 19.93 8.64
C ASN A 184 8.30 19.68 7.13
N ARG A 185 8.25 20.76 6.34
CA ARG A 185 8.49 20.67 4.90
C ARG A 185 9.99 20.56 4.66
N VAL A 186 10.46 19.36 4.34
CA VAL A 186 11.89 19.03 4.26
C VAL A 186 12.48 19.21 2.86
N HIS A 187 11.63 19.22 1.83
CA HIS A 187 12.07 19.38 0.45
C HIS A 187 11.00 20.04 -0.42
N GLU A 188 11.41 20.70 -1.50
CA GLU A 188 10.54 21.20 -2.57
C GLU A 188 11.13 20.75 -3.91
N PHE A 189 10.39 19.91 -4.64
CA PHE A 189 10.84 19.44 -5.94
C PHE A 189 10.68 20.54 -6.99
N SER A 190 11.73 20.80 -7.75
CA SER A 190 11.68 21.72 -8.89
C SER A 190 10.82 21.14 -10.03
N PRO A 191 10.30 21.99 -10.94
CA PRO A 191 9.57 21.52 -12.12
C PRO A 191 10.34 20.46 -12.89
N LEU A 192 9.61 19.44 -13.38
CA LEU A 192 10.17 18.42 -14.27
C LEU A 192 10.51 19.04 -15.64
N PRO A 193 11.31 18.37 -16.50
CA PRO A 193 11.65 18.90 -17.82
C PRO A 193 10.40 19.31 -18.62
N ASN A 194 10.44 20.52 -19.18
CA ASN A 194 9.34 21.14 -19.94
C ASN A 194 8.07 21.47 -19.14
N GLU A 195 8.10 21.36 -17.82
CA GLU A 195 7.00 21.79 -16.94
C GLU A 195 7.27 23.20 -16.38
N SER A 196 6.22 23.98 -16.15
CA SER A 196 6.31 25.32 -15.54
C SER A 196 5.95 25.35 -14.05
N VAL A 197 5.49 24.22 -13.50
CA VAL A 197 5.07 24.09 -12.11
C VAL A 197 5.76 22.90 -11.45
N ASN A 198 5.91 22.95 -10.12
CA ASN A 198 6.47 21.83 -9.37
C ASN A 198 5.60 20.57 -9.56
N PRO A 199 6.18 19.37 -9.60
CA PRO A 199 5.43 18.14 -9.76
C PRO A 199 4.64 17.76 -8.51
N SER A 200 3.67 16.88 -8.68
CA SER A 200 3.00 16.16 -7.60
C SER A 200 3.96 15.13 -7.02
N VAL A 201 4.13 15.12 -5.71
CA VAL A 201 4.78 14.02 -4.99
C VAL A 201 3.74 12.91 -4.80
N PHE A 202 3.53 12.15 -5.88
CA PHE A 202 2.31 11.39 -6.13
C PHE A 202 2.21 10.09 -5.33
N LYS A 203 3.29 9.33 -5.26
CA LYS A 203 3.36 8.06 -4.51
C LYS A 203 4.71 7.91 -3.85
N ILE A 204 4.73 7.36 -2.64
CA ILE A 204 5.92 7.21 -1.82
C ILE A 204 6.00 5.77 -1.34
N ALA A 205 7.17 5.15 -1.47
CA ALA A 205 7.47 3.84 -0.90
C ALA A 205 8.78 3.89 -0.13
N ILE A 206 8.85 3.20 1.01
CA ILE A 206 10.05 3.08 1.83
C ILE A 206 10.49 1.62 1.86
N VAL A 207 11.73 1.36 1.46
CA VAL A 207 12.34 0.02 1.53
C VAL A 207 13.75 0.11 2.07
N GLY A 208 13.97 -0.52 3.23
CA GLY A 208 15.21 -0.36 3.99
C GLY A 208 15.41 1.12 4.36
N ASP A 209 16.61 1.64 4.13
CA ASP A 209 16.94 3.05 4.37
C ASP A 209 16.74 3.94 3.12
N GLN A 210 15.94 3.49 2.15
CA GLN A 210 15.66 4.22 0.91
C GLN A 210 14.18 4.64 0.82
N VAL A 211 13.97 5.86 0.35
CA VAL A 211 12.65 6.42 0.04
C VAL A 211 12.57 6.60 -1.47
N PHE A 212 11.55 6.01 -2.07
CA PHE A 212 11.25 6.12 -3.50
C PHE A 212 10.02 7.00 -3.67
N VAL A 213 10.06 7.89 -4.64
CA VAL A 213 8.98 8.83 -4.94
C VAL A 213 8.69 8.84 -6.43
N ILE A 214 7.42 8.71 -6.79
CA ILE A 214 6.93 9.06 -8.12
C ILE A 214 6.54 10.54 -8.11
N LEU A 215 7.28 11.35 -8.88
CA LEU A 215 6.95 12.72 -9.20
C LEU A 215 6.06 12.73 -10.45
N LYS A 216 4.95 13.46 -10.43
CA LYS A 216 3.99 13.52 -11.55
C LYS A 216 3.80 14.96 -12.02
N GLY A 217 4.25 15.26 -13.23
CA GLY A 217 3.94 16.48 -13.98
C GLY A 217 2.65 16.33 -14.79
N ASP A 218 2.50 17.17 -15.82
CA ASP A 218 1.39 17.10 -16.79
C ASP A 218 1.70 16.21 -17.99
N SER A 219 2.96 16.23 -18.43
CA SER A 219 3.44 15.53 -19.62
C SER A 219 4.46 14.43 -19.31
N ILE A 220 4.99 14.41 -18.09
CA ILE A 220 6.05 13.51 -17.66
C ILE A 220 5.87 13.12 -16.19
N ALA A 221 6.24 11.89 -15.85
CA ALA A 221 6.47 11.47 -14.48
C ALA A 221 7.93 11.06 -14.29
N ARG A 222 8.40 10.98 -13.05
CA ARG A 222 9.78 10.63 -12.73
C ARG A 222 9.84 9.80 -11.46
N LEU A 223 10.56 8.69 -11.50
CA LEU A 223 10.93 7.94 -10.31
C LEU A 223 12.25 8.49 -9.76
N VAL A 224 12.23 8.95 -8.53
CA VAL A 224 13.42 9.38 -7.78
C VAL A 224 13.58 8.56 -6.50
N LYS A 225 14.79 8.52 -5.95
CA LYS A 225 15.05 7.98 -4.62
C LYS A 225 15.97 8.86 -3.79
N ALA A 226 15.87 8.74 -2.48
CA ALA A 226 16.75 9.37 -1.50
C ALA A 226 17.00 8.42 -0.32
N SER A 227 17.98 8.74 0.51
CA SER A 227 18.13 8.05 1.79
C SER A 227 17.11 8.57 2.80
N ILE A 228 16.57 7.71 3.64
CA ILE A 228 15.65 8.11 4.73
C ILE A 228 16.27 9.13 5.69
N SER A 229 17.61 9.12 5.84
CA SER A 229 18.35 10.08 6.68
C SER A 229 18.69 11.39 5.97
N ASP A 230 18.51 11.47 4.65
CA ASP A 230 18.69 12.68 3.86
C ASP A 230 17.62 12.78 2.77
N LEU A 231 16.51 13.43 3.11
CA LEU A 231 15.40 13.70 2.19
C LEU A 231 15.60 14.98 1.37
N THR A 232 16.82 15.53 1.34
CA THR A 232 17.14 16.75 0.58
C THR A 232 17.91 16.46 -0.72
N THR A 233 18.60 15.31 -0.78
CA THR A 233 19.37 14.87 -1.94
C THR A 233 18.66 13.72 -2.66
N TRP A 234 18.29 13.94 -3.92
CA TRP A 234 17.50 12.98 -4.71
C TRP A 234 18.25 12.50 -5.95
N GLU A 235 18.27 11.19 -6.17
CA GLU A 235 18.76 10.53 -7.37
C GLU A 235 17.59 10.24 -8.32
N THR A 236 17.72 10.60 -9.59
CA THR A 236 16.76 10.19 -10.62
C THR A 236 17.05 8.76 -11.04
N ILE A 237 16.04 7.89 -10.96
CA ILE A 237 16.12 6.51 -11.46
C ILE A 237 15.67 6.48 -12.92
N GLU A 238 14.50 7.05 -13.20
CA GLU A 238 13.88 6.95 -14.52
C GLU A 238 12.88 8.08 -14.76
N ASP A 239 12.84 8.57 -16.00
CA ASP A 239 11.76 9.39 -16.54
C ASP A 239 10.68 8.49 -17.16
N LEU A 240 9.42 8.78 -16.86
CA LEU A 240 8.27 7.92 -17.12
C LEU A 240 7.26 8.64 -18.03
N ASP A 241 6.84 7.93 -19.08
CA ASP A 241 5.78 8.36 -20.00
C ASP A 241 4.36 8.01 -19.47
N ILE A 242 4.27 7.51 -18.23
CA ILE A 242 3.04 6.99 -17.62
C ILE A 242 2.94 7.56 -16.21
N ALA A 243 1.75 8.03 -15.83
CA ALA A 243 1.45 8.28 -14.43
C ALA A 243 1.21 6.94 -13.74
N THR A 244 2.17 6.50 -12.94
CA THR A 244 2.07 5.22 -12.23
C THR A 244 2.11 5.43 -10.72
N GLY A 245 1.73 4.40 -9.98
CA GLY A 245 2.08 4.29 -8.58
C GLY A 245 3.36 3.50 -8.39
N ILE A 246 3.99 3.68 -7.24
CA ILE A 246 5.01 2.76 -6.75
C ILE A 246 4.43 2.06 -5.52
N GLU A 247 4.47 0.74 -5.54
CA GLU A 247 3.99 -0.09 -4.44
C GLU A 247 5.11 -0.92 -3.86
N LYS A 248 4.97 -1.27 -2.58
CA LYS A 248 5.92 -2.14 -1.88
C LYS A 248 5.21 -3.33 -1.25
N TRP A 249 5.87 -4.48 -1.31
CA TRP A 249 5.50 -5.66 -0.55
C TRP A 249 6.78 -6.36 -0.11
N GLY A 250 7.05 -6.35 1.19
CA GLY A 250 8.33 -6.89 1.60
C GLY A 250 9.49 -5.92 1.29
N LYS A 251 10.59 -6.49 0.82
CA LYS A 251 11.67 -5.77 0.13
C LYS A 251 11.36 -5.50 -1.36
N ARG A 252 10.28 -6.12 -1.88
CA ARG A 252 9.89 -5.95 -3.28
C ARG A 252 9.26 -4.59 -3.47
N ILE A 253 9.70 -3.88 -4.49
CA ILE A 253 9.06 -2.65 -4.99
C ILE A 253 8.71 -2.83 -6.45
N ALA A 254 7.61 -2.23 -6.88
CA ALA A 254 7.20 -2.28 -8.27
C ALA A 254 6.46 -1.02 -8.72
N TYR A 255 6.59 -0.71 -10.00
CA TYR A 255 5.89 0.37 -10.70
C TYR A 255 5.66 -0.02 -12.16
N VAL A 256 4.78 0.69 -12.86
CA VAL A 256 4.53 0.48 -14.28
C VAL A 256 5.21 1.59 -15.11
N SER A 257 5.88 1.21 -16.19
CA SER A 257 6.51 2.14 -17.13
C SER A 257 6.21 1.73 -18.56
N LYS A 258 6.75 2.48 -19.52
CA LYS A 258 6.71 2.14 -20.93
C LYS A 258 8.07 1.62 -21.36
N ASP A 259 8.11 0.46 -22.01
CA ASP A 259 9.34 -0.03 -22.60
C ASP A 259 9.69 0.83 -23.83
N PRO A 260 10.90 1.39 -23.91
CA PRO A 260 11.29 2.29 -24.99
C PRO A 260 11.50 1.57 -26.34
N ASN A 261 11.69 0.25 -26.33
CA ASN A 261 11.94 -0.55 -27.53
C ASN A 261 10.64 -1.09 -28.13
N THR A 262 9.76 -1.62 -27.29
CA THR A 262 8.48 -2.21 -27.74
C THR A 262 7.34 -1.20 -27.75
N GLY A 263 7.42 -0.15 -26.92
CA GLY A 263 6.33 0.78 -26.67
C GLY A 263 5.21 0.20 -25.78
N ASN A 264 5.36 -1.04 -25.29
CA ASN A 264 4.41 -1.68 -24.39
C ASN A 264 4.51 -1.13 -22.97
N ALA A 265 3.42 -1.20 -22.23
CA ALA A 265 3.46 -1.03 -20.78
C ALA A 265 4.18 -2.23 -20.16
N VAL A 266 5.02 -1.98 -19.17
CA VAL A 266 5.78 -3.01 -18.49
C VAL A 266 5.72 -2.82 -16.98
N LEU A 267 5.58 -3.92 -16.25
CA LEU A 267 5.78 -3.92 -14.81
C LEU A 267 7.28 -4.03 -14.54
N LYS A 268 7.85 -2.98 -13.92
CA LYS A 268 9.22 -3.02 -13.40
C LYS A 268 9.17 -3.35 -11.91
N TYR A 269 10.02 -4.27 -11.48
CA TYR A 269 10.10 -4.65 -10.07
C TYR A 269 11.54 -4.91 -9.64
N SER A 270 11.78 -4.76 -8.34
CA SER A 270 13.07 -5.01 -7.71
C SER A 270 12.87 -5.79 -6.42
N ASP A 271 13.66 -6.84 -6.21
CA ASP A 271 13.66 -7.67 -5.00
C ASP A 271 14.77 -7.30 -4.01
N ASP A 272 15.69 -6.45 -4.42
CA ASP A 272 16.87 -6.03 -3.67
C ASP A 272 16.78 -4.57 -3.20
N GLY A 273 15.56 -4.02 -3.11
CA GLY A 273 15.33 -2.66 -2.63
C GLY A 273 15.75 -1.58 -3.63
N GLY A 274 15.60 -1.84 -4.92
CA GLY A 274 15.82 -0.89 -6.01
C GLY A 274 17.24 -0.85 -6.56
N ALA A 275 18.10 -1.82 -6.23
CA ALA A 275 19.45 -1.89 -6.77
C ALA A 275 19.47 -2.50 -8.17
N THR A 276 18.64 -3.52 -8.43
CA THR A 276 18.40 -4.09 -9.76
C THR A 276 16.92 -4.10 -10.09
N TRP A 277 16.59 -3.92 -11.37
CA TRP A 277 15.21 -3.86 -11.87
C TRP A 277 14.99 -4.93 -12.93
N ASN A 278 14.00 -5.78 -12.68
CA ASN A 278 13.46 -6.75 -13.63
C ASN A 278 12.26 -6.14 -14.36
N THR A 279 11.84 -6.74 -15.48
CA THR A 279 10.76 -6.21 -16.31
C THR A 279 9.88 -7.34 -16.82
N ILE A 280 8.56 -7.16 -16.76
CA ILE A 280 7.56 -8.04 -17.34
C ILE A 280 6.71 -7.24 -18.32
N ASP A 281 6.62 -7.71 -19.57
CA ASP A 281 5.79 -7.09 -20.60
C ASP A 281 4.30 -7.35 -20.33
N LEU A 282 3.48 -6.30 -20.26
CA LEU A 282 2.04 -6.41 -20.05
C LEU A 282 1.27 -6.73 -21.35
N GLY A 283 1.97 -6.88 -22.48
CA GLY A 283 1.43 -7.32 -23.76
C GLY A 283 0.62 -6.27 -24.51
N ALA A 284 0.62 -5.02 -24.04
CA ALA A 284 -0.14 -3.93 -24.65
C ALA A 284 0.52 -2.58 -24.44
N SER A 285 0.38 -1.67 -25.41
CA SER A 285 0.81 -0.28 -25.24
C SER A 285 0.06 0.42 -24.10
N PRO A 286 0.67 1.42 -23.44
CA PRO A 286 -0.03 2.22 -22.43
C PRO A 286 -1.32 2.84 -23.00
N SER A 287 -1.30 3.28 -24.26
CA SER A 287 -2.48 3.82 -24.96
C SER A 287 -3.60 2.81 -25.21
N THR A 288 -3.29 1.51 -25.23
CA THR A 288 -4.29 0.43 -25.37
C THR A 288 -4.83 0.00 -24.01
N LEU A 289 -4.03 0.14 -22.95
CA LEU A 289 -4.46 -0.10 -21.57
C LEU A 289 -5.22 1.10 -21.00
N SER A 290 -4.88 2.30 -21.46
CA SER A 290 -5.46 3.58 -21.04
C SER A 290 -5.51 4.59 -22.18
N ASP A 291 -6.65 5.24 -22.37
CA ASP A 291 -6.87 6.21 -23.44
C ASP A 291 -6.71 7.68 -23.00
N LEU A 292 -6.13 7.90 -21.82
CA LEU A 292 -5.74 9.24 -21.37
C LEU A 292 -4.46 9.74 -22.05
N ALA A 293 -4.33 11.06 -22.16
CA ALA A 293 -3.11 11.72 -22.61
C ALA A 293 -1.88 11.37 -21.76
N MET A 294 -2.08 11.17 -20.45
CA MET A 294 -1.11 10.55 -19.55
C MET A 294 -1.78 9.31 -18.90
N PRO A 295 -1.48 8.09 -19.38
CA PRO A 295 -2.02 6.85 -18.83
C PRO A 295 -1.85 6.75 -17.32
N VAL A 296 -2.92 6.38 -16.61
CA VAL A 296 -2.87 6.07 -15.17
C VAL A 296 -2.92 4.55 -15.01
N ILE A 297 -1.79 3.97 -14.62
CA ILE A 297 -1.64 2.52 -14.45
C ILE A 297 -1.01 2.22 -13.10
N MET A 298 -1.77 1.56 -12.24
CA MET A 298 -1.41 1.38 -10.84
C MET A 298 -1.23 -0.10 -10.51
N PRO A 299 -0.03 -0.52 -10.07
CA PRO A 299 0.13 -1.85 -9.52
C PRO A 299 -0.41 -1.90 -8.08
N ILE A 300 -0.76 -3.09 -7.62
CA ILE A 300 -0.94 -3.47 -6.21
C ILE A 300 -0.13 -4.74 -6.03
N LEU A 301 0.89 -4.72 -5.17
CA LEU A 301 1.70 -5.91 -4.89
C LEU A 301 1.00 -6.83 -3.90
N TYR A 302 0.86 -8.09 -4.28
CA TYR A 302 0.14 -9.09 -3.52
C TYR A 302 0.86 -10.45 -3.59
N GLY A 303 1.76 -10.67 -2.63
CA GLY A 303 2.62 -11.86 -2.63
C GLY A 303 3.49 -11.92 -3.88
N LYS A 304 3.38 -12.99 -4.66
CA LYS A 304 4.07 -13.16 -5.94
C LYS A 304 3.36 -12.49 -7.12
N TYR A 305 2.17 -11.95 -6.91
CA TYR A 305 1.39 -11.30 -7.95
C TYR A 305 1.50 -9.77 -7.88
N ALA A 306 1.35 -9.13 -9.04
CA ALA A 306 0.93 -7.74 -9.11
C ALA A 306 -0.47 -7.69 -9.74
N ILE A 307 -1.38 -6.94 -9.11
CA ILE A 307 -2.66 -6.60 -9.71
C ILE A 307 -2.48 -5.22 -10.34
N VAL A 308 -2.58 -5.14 -11.66
CA VAL A 308 -2.40 -3.88 -12.39
C VAL A 308 -3.77 -3.38 -12.83
N VAL A 309 -4.14 -2.19 -12.36
CA VAL A 309 -5.37 -1.51 -12.77
C VAL A 309 -5.02 -0.38 -13.70
N ALA A 310 -5.60 -0.39 -14.90
CA ALA A 310 -5.39 0.61 -15.92
C ALA A 310 -6.69 1.36 -16.22
N GLN A 311 -6.66 2.68 -16.10
CA GLN A 311 -7.78 3.57 -16.40
C GLN A 311 -8.15 3.50 -17.88
N HIS A 312 -9.42 3.35 -18.28
CA HIS A 312 -9.81 3.28 -19.69
C HIS A 312 -11.27 3.72 -19.90
N SER A 313 -11.61 4.49 -20.95
CA SER A 313 -12.98 5.06 -21.13
C SER A 313 -14.11 4.05 -21.16
N GLN A 314 -13.85 2.82 -21.59
CA GLN A 314 -14.83 1.72 -21.59
C GLN A 314 -14.88 0.94 -20.27
N GLY A 315 -14.25 1.46 -19.20
CA GLY A 315 -14.10 0.78 -17.92
C GLY A 315 -12.66 0.40 -17.64
N ALA A 316 -12.24 0.52 -16.37
CA ALA A 316 -10.86 0.26 -15.96
C ALA A 316 -10.51 -1.24 -16.05
N LYS A 317 -9.41 -1.55 -16.73
CA LYS A 317 -8.95 -2.95 -16.94
C LYS A 317 -8.19 -3.44 -15.71
N VAL A 318 -8.42 -4.69 -15.32
CA VAL A 318 -7.72 -5.34 -14.20
C VAL A 318 -6.90 -6.51 -14.74
N LEU A 319 -5.58 -6.42 -14.59
CA LEU A 319 -4.63 -7.46 -15.01
C LEU A 319 -4.04 -8.15 -13.76
N LEU A 320 -3.80 -9.45 -13.87
CA LEU A 320 -2.98 -10.23 -12.96
C LEU A 320 -1.62 -10.49 -13.62
N VAL A 321 -0.56 -10.10 -12.94
CA VAL A 321 0.83 -10.39 -13.33
C VAL A 321 1.41 -11.37 -12.33
N ASP A 322 1.78 -12.57 -12.77
CA ASP A 322 2.63 -13.48 -11.98
C ASP A 322 4.07 -12.97 -12.10
N ILE A 323 4.59 -12.37 -11.02
CA ILE A 323 5.91 -11.75 -11.03
C ILE A 323 7.01 -12.82 -11.15
N ASP A 324 6.80 -13.96 -10.50
CA ASP A 324 7.81 -15.02 -10.45
C ASP A 324 7.73 -15.91 -11.70
N GLY A 325 6.53 -16.13 -12.24
CA GLY A 325 6.29 -16.89 -13.47
C GLY A 325 6.36 -16.07 -14.77
N GLY A 326 6.29 -14.75 -14.69
CA GLY A 326 6.32 -13.83 -15.83
C GLY A 326 5.05 -13.79 -16.69
N SER A 327 3.97 -14.45 -16.28
CA SER A 327 2.73 -14.51 -17.05
C SER A 327 1.80 -13.32 -16.76
N VAL A 328 1.10 -12.83 -17.78
CA VAL A 328 0.12 -11.75 -17.67
C VAL A 328 -1.24 -12.21 -18.18
N SER A 329 -2.28 -11.97 -17.40
CA SER A 329 -3.66 -12.31 -17.73
C SER A 329 -4.59 -11.15 -17.40
N GLN A 330 -5.53 -10.81 -18.28
CA GLN A 330 -6.62 -9.91 -17.90
C GLN A 330 -7.64 -10.70 -17.07
N ILE A 331 -7.97 -10.18 -15.89
CA ILE A 331 -9.00 -10.74 -15.01
C ILE A 331 -10.38 -10.31 -15.52
N ASP A 332 -10.61 -8.99 -15.58
CA ASP A 332 -11.90 -8.40 -15.95
C ASP A 332 -11.77 -6.90 -16.23
N THR A 333 -12.90 -6.22 -16.46
CA THR A 333 -13.05 -4.77 -16.62
C THR A 333 -14.08 -4.22 -15.62
N MET A 334 -13.71 -3.21 -14.83
CA MET A 334 -14.62 -2.53 -13.91
C MET A 334 -15.53 -1.55 -14.66
N THR A 335 -16.71 -1.25 -14.10
CA THR A 335 -17.74 -0.44 -14.76
C THR A 335 -17.29 0.98 -15.04
N ASN A 336 -16.73 1.68 -14.04
CA ASN A 336 -16.34 3.07 -14.24
C ASN A 336 -14.96 3.16 -14.90
N PRO A 337 -14.73 4.22 -15.70
CA PRO A 337 -13.49 4.36 -16.42
C PRO A 337 -12.31 4.76 -15.53
N TYR A 338 -12.54 5.40 -14.38
CA TYR A 338 -11.49 5.91 -13.49
C TYR A 338 -11.16 4.97 -12.34
N CYS A 339 -9.88 4.95 -11.94
CA CYS A 339 -9.46 4.41 -10.66
C CYS A 339 -8.89 5.55 -9.80
N PRO A 340 -9.17 5.59 -8.49
CA PRO A 340 -8.61 6.62 -7.64
C PRO A 340 -7.08 6.51 -7.59
N HIS A 341 -6.42 7.60 -7.18
CA HIS A 341 -4.97 7.63 -6.95
C HIS A 341 -4.49 6.54 -5.95
N ASN A 342 -5.44 6.02 -5.15
CA ASN A 342 -5.29 4.78 -4.41
C ASN A 342 -6.23 3.71 -4.93
N VAL A 343 -5.62 2.70 -5.54
CA VAL A 343 -6.37 1.64 -6.19
C VAL A 343 -7.05 0.72 -5.19
N GLY A 344 -6.49 0.51 -4.00
CA GLY A 344 -7.07 -0.47 -3.10
C GLY A 344 -6.27 -0.83 -1.85
N THR A 345 -6.86 -1.76 -1.09
CA THR A 345 -6.27 -2.38 0.09
C THR A 345 -6.43 -3.89 0.00
N GLN A 346 -5.74 -4.65 0.84
CA GLN A 346 -5.72 -6.10 0.75
C GLN A 346 -5.67 -6.79 2.09
N ARG A 347 -6.27 -7.97 2.18
CA ARG A 347 -6.23 -8.83 3.35
C ARG A 347 -6.45 -10.27 2.95
N ASN A 348 -5.58 -11.16 3.46
CA ASN A 348 -5.64 -12.59 3.20
C ASN A 348 -5.78 -12.88 1.71
N ASP A 349 -6.90 -13.46 1.27
CA ASP A 349 -7.25 -13.87 -0.10
C ASP A 349 -8.06 -12.83 -0.89
N LYS A 350 -8.13 -11.59 -0.41
CA LYS A 350 -8.96 -10.53 -1.00
C LYS A 350 -8.18 -9.25 -1.24
N VAL A 351 -8.45 -8.62 -2.37
CA VAL A 351 -8.02 -7.25 -2.68
C VAL A 351 -9.26 -6.42 -3.00
N PHE A 352 -9.36 -5.25 -2.36
CA PHE A 352 -10.49 -4.34 -2.48
C PHE A 352 -10.08 -3.15 -3.31
N ILE A 353 -10.78 -2.89 -4.41
CA ILE A 353 -10.41 -1.89 -5.40
C ILE A 353 -11.46 -0.79 -5.48
N GLY A 354 -11.03 0.46 -5.34
CA GLY A 354 -11.89 1.62 -5.60
C GLY A 354 -12.05 1.86 -7.10
N ASN A 355 -13.26 2.13 -7.56
CA ASN A 355 -13.54 2.43 -8.97
C ASN A 355 -14.36 3.72 -9.06
N SER A 356 -13.69 4.77 -9.52
CA SER A 356 -14.18 6.15 -9.48
C SER A 356 -14.85 6.56 -10.79
N ALA A 357 -15.73 7.55 -10.72
CA ALA A 357 -16.36 8.19 -11.88
C ALA A 357 -16.24 9.72 -11.80
N SER A 358 -16.56 10.41 -12.89
CA SER A 358 -16.65 11.88 -12.90
C SER A 358 -17.86 12.40 -12.10
N GLN A 359 -18.86 11.57 -11.92
CA GLN A 359 -20.06 11.81 -11.12
C GLN A 359 -20.44 10.50 -10.43
N SER A 360 -21.19 10.56 -9.34
CA SER A 360 -21.64 9.35 -8.67
C SER A 360 -22.55 8.52 -9.61
N PRO A 361 -22.62 7.18 -9.43
CA PRO A 361 -22.02 6.40 -8.35
C PRO A 361 -20.53 6.02 -8.55
N GLY A 362 -19.81 5.91 -7.44
CA GLY A 362 -18.55 5.16 -7.35
C GLY A 362 -18.79 3.73 -6.86
N TYR A 363 -17.82 2.85 -7.08
CA TYR A 363 -17.91 1.44 -6.69
C TYR A 363 -16.69 0.99 -5.90
N ILE A 364 -16.89 0.01 -5.02
CA ILE A 364 -15.79 -0.82 -4.50
C ILE A 364 -15.97 -2.22 -5.09
N TYR A 365 -14.90 -2.74 -5.67
CA TYR A 365 -14.80 -4.11 -6.15
C TYR A 365 -14.00 -4.97 -5.18
N GLN A 366 -14.27 -6.26 -5.16
CA GLN A 366 -13.48 -7.27 -4.47
C GLN A 366 -12.92 -8.24 -5.51
N LEU A 367 -11.60 -8.36 -5.54
CA LEU A 367 -10.89 -9.44 -6.19
C LEU A 367 -10.65 -10.54 -5.17
N SER A 368 -11.16 -11.75 -5.44
CA SER A 368 -11.05 -12.89 -4.56
C SER A 368 -10.19 -13.97 -5.20
N PHE A 369 -9.21 -14.47 -4.45
CA PHE A 369 -8.37 -15.57 -4.86
C PHE A 369 -8.91 -16.88 -4.28
N ASP A 370 -9.06 -17.90 -5.13
CA ASP A 370 -9.74 -19.14 -4.74
C ASP A 370 -8.96 -20.00 -3.73
N THR A 371 -7.67 -19.73 -3.49
CA THR A 371 -6.86 -20.55 -2.58
C THR A 371 -6.18 -19.77 -1.47
N ARG A 372 -6.81 -19.80 -0.29
CA ARG A 372 -6.21 -19.44 0.99
C ARG A 372 -5.30 -20.58 1.47
N TYR A 373 -4.06 -20.28 1.84
CA TYR A 373 -3.19 -21.23 2.54
C TYR A 373 -3.02 -20.82 4.00
N VAL A 374 -3.13 -21.76 4.92
CA VAL A 374 -2.86 -21.54 6.34
C VAL A 374 -1.53 -22.17 6.69
N ILE A 375 -0.60 -21.37 7.20
CA ILE A 375 0.66 -21.87 7.77
C ILE A 375 0.59 -21.78 9.30
N ALA A 376 0.95 -22.86 9.99
CA ALA A 376 1.09 -22.88 11.44
C ALA A 376 2.52 -23.23 11.82
N ILE A 377 3.14 -22.50 12.75
CA ILE A 377 4.45 -22.88 13.31
C ILE A 377 4.25 -23.61 14.64
N ALA A 378 5.04 -24.64 14.86
CA ALA A 378 5.26 -25.29 16.14
C ALA A 378 6.76 -25.37 16.45
N LEU A 379 7.11 -25.31 17.73
CA LEU A 379 8.48 -25.46 18.22
C LEU A 379 8.57 -26.74 19.04
N SER A 380 9.68 -27.48 18.90
CA SER A 380 9.94 -28.65 19.75
C SER A 380 10.08 -28.27 21.23
N LYS A 381 10.42 -27.00 21.52
CA LYS A 381 10.53 -26.45 22.87
C LYS A 381 10.27 -24.94 22.86
N THR A 382 9.37 -24.45 23.72
CA THR A 382 9.02 -23.02 23.84
C THR A 382 9.92 -22.25 24.82
N ASN A 383 10.75 -22.96 25.57
CA ASN A 383 11.68 -22.41 26.56
C ASN A 383 13.08 -23.07 26.48
N PRO A 384 13.76 -23.06 25.32
CA PRO A 384 15.12 -23.56 25.23
C PRO A 384 16.11 -22.71 26.06
N ALA A 385 17.12 -23.36 26.60
CA ALA A 385 18.26 -22.69 27.21
C ALA A 385 19.16 -22.07 26.13
N PRO A 386 19.94 -21.02 26.45
CA PRO A 386 20.99 -20.53 25.55
C PRO A 386 21.94 -21.67 25.14
N GLY A 387 22.25 -21.77 23.85
CA GLY A 387 23.04 -22.86 23.26
C GLY A 387 22.25 -24.14 22.94
N GLU A 388 20.98 -24.24 23.33
CA GLU A 388 20.14 -25.40 23.00
C GLU A 388 19.64 -25.34 21.56
N THR A 389 19.56 -26.50 20.89
CA THR A 389 19.00 -26.61 19.54
C THR A 389 17.53 -27.05 19.61
N ILE A 390 16.67 -26.34 18.89
CA ILE A 390 15.25 -26.66 18.75
C ILE A 390 14.91 -27.01 17.30
N THR A 391 13.82 -27.74 17.10
CA THR A 391 13.19 -27.94 15.79
C THR A 391 12.03 -26.98 15.64
N ILE A 392 11.98 -26.29 14.51
CA ILE A 392 10.89 -25.42 14.09
C ILE A 392 10.17 -26.14 12.98
N THR A 393 8.86 -26.36 13.14
CA THR A 393 8.03 -27.03 12.14
C THR A 393 6.95 -26.08 11.66
N ALA A 394 6.85 -25.87 10.35
CA ALA A 394 5.73 -25.21 9.72
C ALA A 394 4.79 -26.25 9.10
N THR A 395 3.50 -26.16 9.38
CA THR A 395 2.46 -26.98 8.75
C THR A 395 1.66 -26.10 7.80
N LEU A 396 1.70 -26.41 6.50
CA LEU A 396 0.95 -25.74 5.44
C LEU A 396 -0.31 -26.53 5.08
N LYS A 397 -1.45 -25.85 5.09
CA LYS A 397 -2.74 -26.39 4.67
C LYS A 397 -3.42 -25.48 3.64
N ASP A 398 -4.22 -26.06 2.75
CA ASP A 398 -5.09 -25.30 1.85
C ASP A 398 -6.35 -24.78 2.58
N ALA A 399 -7.22 -24.10 1.85
CA ALA A 399 -8.44 -23.49 2.38
C ALA A 399 -9.45 -24.52 2.93
N ASN A 400 -9.36 -25.77 2.48
CA ASN A 400 -10.19 -26.89 2.93
C ASN A 400 -9.57 -27.63 4.12
N GLY A 401 -8.40 -27.19 4.60
CA GLY A 401 -7.65 -27.83 5.68
C GLY A 401 -6.84 -29.05 5.24
N ASN A 402 -6.71 -29.31 3.94
CA ASN A 402 -5.88 -30.40 3.43
C ASN A 402 -4.39 -30.02 3.49
N PRO A 403 -3.50 -30.97 3.83
CA PRO A 403 -2.06 -30.72 3.80
C PRO A 403 -1.57 -30.44 2.38
N VAL A 404 -0.61 -29.52 2.26
CA VAL A 404 -0.02 -29.13 0.97
C VAL A 404 1.40 -29.66 0.93
N SER A 405 1.66 -30.65 0.07
CA SER A 405 2.97 -31.28 -0.07
C SER A 405 3.86 -30.59 -1.11
N ASP A 406 5.18 -30.82 -1.00
CA ASP A 406 6.23 -30.31 -1.90
C ASP A 406 6.28 -28.78 -2.03
N ALA A 407 5.66 -28.05 -1.10
CA ALA A 407 5.70 -26.60 -1.03
C ALA A 407 6.97 -26.12 -0.30
N GLU A 408 7.71 -25.20 -0.90
CA GLU A 408 8.88 -24.61 -0.26
C GLU A 408 8.48 -23.61 0.82
N ILE A 409 9.01 -23.80 2.03
CA ILE A 409 8.85 -22.93 3.19
C ILE A 409 10.20 -22.35 3.57
N GLU A 410 10.25 -21.04 3.73
CA GLU A 410 11.39 -20.33 4.29
C GLU A 410 11.18 -20.08 5.78
N PHE A 411 12.22 -20.28 6.58
CA PHE A 411 12.23 -20.05 8.01
C PHE A 411 13.16 -18.91 8.37
N TYR A 412 12.68 -18.00 9.21
CA TYR A 412 13.40 -16.82 9.65
C TYR A 412 13.46 -16.76 11.16
N VAL A 413 14.58 -16.26 11.69
CA VAL A 413 14.70 -15.85 13.09
C VAL A 413 14.72 -14.34 13.20
N ILE A 414 13.89 -13.81 14.09
CA ILE A 414 13.85 -12.41 14.49
C ILE A 414 14.32 -12.40 15.93
N THR A 415 15.62 -12.16 16.12
CA THR A 415 16.18 -12.00 17.46
C THR A 415 15.87 -10.60 17.92
N ALA A 416 15.20 -10.42 19.07
CA ALA A 416 14.95 -9.09 19.65
C ALA A 416 16.23 -8.49 20.24
N LYS A 417 17.28 -8.32 19.44
CA LYS A 417 18.19 -7.18 19.58
C LYS A 417 17.59 -6.09 18.73
N VAL A 418 17.54 -4.88 19.26
CA VAL A 418 16.90 -3.67 18.69
C VAL A 418 17.53 -3.30 17.34
N ASP A 419 17.25 -4.07 16.30
CA ASP A 419 17.69 -3.80 14.94
C ASP A 419 16.60 -4.23 13.95
N ASP A 420 16.28 -3.30 13.06
CA ASP A 420 14.99 -3.04 12.43
C ASP A 420 14.68 -3.94 11.20
N ARG A 421 15.11 -5.20 11.25
CA ARG A 421 14.88 -6.15 10.16
C ARG A 421 13.49 -6.75 10.27
N HIS A 422 12.51 -6.07 9.67
CA HIS A 422 11.13 -6.53 9.44
C HIS A 422 10.98 -7.88 8.70
N TYR A 423 12.08 -8.57 8.38
CA TYR A 423 12.11 -9.87 7.72
C TYR A 423 12.81 -10.98 8.51
N GLY A 424 13.56 -10.67 9.59
CA GLY A 424 14.41 -11.66 10.27
C GLY A 424 15.57 -12.17 9.41
N ASP A 425 16.47 -12.93 10.00
CA ASP A 425 17.55 -13.63 9.29
C ASP A 425 17.05 -14.99 8.80
N LEU A 426 17.26 -15.31 7.53
CA LEU A 426 16.91 -16.61 6.96
C LEU A 426 17.76 -17.69 7.65
N ILE A 427 17.11 -18.64 8.31
CA ILE A 427 17.77 -19.74 9.05
C ILE A 427 17.69 -21.08 8.30
N GLY A 428 16.86 -21.16 7.26
CA GLY A 428 16.81 -22.31 6.37
C GLY A 428 15.56 -22.34 5.51
N THR A 429 15.55 -23.25 4.55
CA THR A 429 14.39 -23.59 3.73
C THR A 429 14.11 -25.08 3.83
N ALA A 430 12.84 -25.47 3.77
CA ALA A 430 12.45 -26.87 3.71
C ALA A 430 11.17 -27.03 2.90
N LYS A 431 11.04 -28.16 2.21
CA LYS A 431 9.81 -28.52 1.51
C LYS A 431 8.85 -29.25 2.44
N THR A 432 7.56 -29.02 2.26
CA THR A 432 6.54 -29.73 3.02
C THR A 432 6.44 -31.20 2.62
N ASP A 433 6.29 -32.07 3.61
CA ASP A 433 6.02 -33.49 3.41
C ASP A 433 4.55 -33.75 3.01
N ALA A 434 4.15 -35.02 2.91
CA ALA A 434 2.78 -35.42 2.59
C ALA A 434 1.73 -34.96 3.62
N ASN A 435 2.16 -34.58 4.84
CA ASN A 435 1.32 -34.05 5.89
C ASN A 435 1.36 -32.51 5.95
N GLY A 436 2.01 -31.86 4.98
CA GLY A 436 2.15 -30.41 4.92
C GLY A 436 3.24 -29.87 5.83
N ASN A 437 4.11 -30.70 6.41
CA ASN A 437 5.11 -30.26 7.37
C ASN A 437 6.47 -29.99 6.72
N ALA A 438 7.03 -28.81 6.96
CA ALA A 438 8.42 -28.47 6.67
C ALA A 438 9.13 -28.16 8.00
N SER A 439 10.39 -28.57 8.17
CA SER A 439 11.11 -28.34 9.43
C SER A 439 12.56 -27.92 9.22
N VAL A 440 13.05 -27.06 10.11
CA VAL A 440 14.46 -26.70 10.24
C VAL A 440 14.92 -26.80 11.70
N GLN A 441 16.22 -26.97 11.92
CA GLN A 441 16.81 -26.88 13.25
C GLN A 441 17.44 -25.51 13.47
N TYR A 442 17.33 -24.98 14.68
CA TYR A 442 17.93 -23.70 15.07
C TYR A 442 18.55 -23.79 16.46
N THR A 443 19.82 -23.38 16.57
CA THR A 443 20.53 -23.30 17.86
C THR A 443 20.38 -21.90 18.45
N ILE A 444 19.82 -21.82 19.66
CA ILE A 444 19.66 -20.55 20.37
C ILE A 444 21.05 -19.97 20.68
N PRO A 445 21.33 -18.69 20.33
CA PRO A 445 22.62 -18.10 20.61
C PRO A 445 22.96 -18.14 22.10
N SER A 446 24.16 -18.62 22.44
CA SER A 446 24.65 -18.70 23.82
C SER A 446 24.80 -17.35 24.51
N THR A 447 24.81 -16.26 23.73
CA THR A 447 24.86 -14.88 24.20
C THR A 447 23.55 -14.36 24.78
N LEU A 448 22.42 -15.03 24.52
CA LEU A 448 21.12 -14.62 25.04
C LEU A 448 21.01 -14.95 26.53
N LYS A 449 20.26 -14.12 27.26
CA LYS A 449 20.03 -14.22 28.69
C LYS A 449 18.60 -14.68 28.98
N GLN A 450 18.40 -15.22 30.18
CA GLN A 450 17.06 -15.54 30.66
C GLN A 450 16.20 -14.26 30.66
N GLY A 451 15.11 -14.28 29.89
CA GLY A 451 14.23 -13.12 29.70
C GLY A 451 14.24 -12.60 28.26
N ASP A 452 15.27 -12.91 27.48
CA ASP A 452 15.33 -12.55 26.07
C ASP A 452 14.25 -13.27 25.27
N VAL A 453 13.82 -12.65 24.18
CA VAL A 453 12.78 -13.16 23.28
C VAL A 453 13.39 -13.44 21.91
N VAL A 454 13.11 -14.64 21.40
CA VAL A 454 13.40 -15.03 20.02
C VAL A 454 12.07 -15.28 19.33
N VAL A 455 11.85 -14.62 18.21
CA VAL A 455 10.64 -14.78 17.40
C VAL A 455 11.03 -15.55 16.14
N PHE A 456 10.18 -16.50 15.74
CA PHE A 456 10.34 -17.24 14.50
C PHE A 456 9.21 -16.91 13.54
N ARG A 457 9.53 -16.95 12.26
CA ARG A 457 8.59 -16.76 11.17
C ARG A 457 8.80 -17.85 10.13
N ALA A 458 7.71 -18.35 9.55
CA ALA A 458 7.73 -19.19 8.37
C ALA A 458 6.95 -18.49 7.26
N VAL A 459 7.45 -18.62 6.03
CA VAL A 459 6.86 -18.01 4.85
C VAL A 459 6.73 -19.09 3.79
N TYR A 460 5.50 -19.36 3.36
CA TYR A 460 5.25 -20.06 2.11
C TYR A 460 5.32 -19.02 0.98
N LYS A 461 6.11 -19.26 -0.07
CA LYS A 461 6.29 -18.30 -1.18
C LYS A 461 5.30 -18.47 -2.34
N GLY A 462 4.42 -19.47 -2.29
CA GLY A 462 3.60 -19.87 -3.44
C GLY A 462 2.27 -19.19 -3.60
#